data_AF-A0A8T4NVZ4-F1
#
_entry.id   AF-A0A8T4NVZ4-F1
#
_cell.length_a   1.000
_cell.length_b   1.000
_cell.length_c   1.000
_cell.angle_alpha   90.00
_cell.angle_beta   90.00
_cell.angle_gamma   90.00
#
_symmetry.space_group_name_H-M   'P 1'
#
loop_
_entity.id
_entity.type
_entity.pdbx_description
1 polymer ?
#
loop_
_entity_poly.entity_id
_entity_poly.type
_entity_poly.pdbx_seq_one_letter_code
_entity_poly.pdbx_strand_id
1 'polypeptide(L)'
;MLNNKRGLSEAVMTVIMIVLILVAVGIIWLVVQGVISRSSLTADYSQKCLGLEFKPTNVTGCAVTIERASSSLGEAISGVGITHGDGSKGEYEPPANNIGVTVTITVPEGNCVAGQNTAAIRWYFLDEKNVKHYCSAINKYP
;
A
#
# COMPACT_ATOMS: atom_id res chain seq x y z
N MET A 1 12.87 35.30 -65.12
CA MET A 1 11.58 35.08 -64.43
C MET A 1 11.86 34.29 -63.15
N LEU A 2 11.94 34.96 -62.00
CA LEU A 2 12.12 34.31 -60.70
C LEU A 2 10.75 34.22 -60.03
N ASN A 3 10.12 33.05 -60.13
CA ASN A 3 8.79 32.82 -59.56
C ASN A 3 8.82 32.93 -58.03
N ASN A 4 7.87 33.71 -57.53
CA ASN A 4 7.65 34.06 -56.14
C ASN A 4 7.24 32.81 -55.32
N LYS A 5 8.21 32.15 -54.66
CA LYS A 5 7.99 31.00 -53.76
C LYS A 5 7.86 31.39 -52.27
N ARG A 6 7.59 32.66 -51.95
CA ARG A 6 7.62 33.16 -50.56
C ARG A 6 6.49 32.60 -49.66
N GLY A 7 5.35 32.18 -50.22
CA GLY A 7 4.23 31.64 -49.44
C GLY A 7 4.34 30.17 -49.02
N LEU A 8 5.12 29.35 -49.75
CA LEU A 8 5.27 27.91 -49.42
C LEU A 8 6.13 27.66 -48.18
N SER A 9 7.11 28.53 -47.91
CA SER A 9 8.01 28.36 -46.76
C SER A 9 7.31 28.63 -45.42
N GLU A 10 6.31 29.50 -45.41
CA GLU A 10 5.60 29.90 -44.19
C GLU A 10 4.65 28.79 -43.72
N ALA A 11 3.88 28.22 -44.65
CA ALA A 11 3.00 27.08 -44.36
C ALA A 11 3.78 25.83 -43.91
N VAL A 12 4.96 25.58 -44.49
CA VAL A 12 5.82 24.45 -44.06
C VAL A 12 6.35 24.69 -42.64
N MET A 13 6.70 25.93 -42.29
CA MET A 13 7.20 26.26 -40.97
C MET A 13 6.13 26.08 -39.88
N THR A 14 4.89 26.48 -40.15
CA THR A 14 3.79 26.31 -39.19
C THR A 14 3.45 24.84 -38.95
N VAL A 15 3.47 24.02 -40.01
CA VAL A 15 3.26 22.56 -39.88
C VAL A 15 4.35 21.91 -39.04
N ILE A 16 5.63 22.24 -39.27
CA ILE A 16 6.73 21.72 -38.46
C ILE A 16 6.58 22.15 -36.99
N MET A 17 6.18 23.40 -36.74
CA MET A 17 5.95 23.89 -35.38
C MET A 17 4.85 23.11 -34.66
N ILE A 18 3.73 22.84 -35.33
CA ILE A 18 2.63 22.05 -34.76
C ILE A 18 3.09 20.62 -34.46
N VAL A 19 3.83 19.98 -35.38
CA VAL A 19 4.34 18.62 -35.17
C VAL A 19 5.27 18.55 -33.96
N LEU A 20 6.16 19.54 -33.79
CA LEU A 20 7.07 19.60 -32.64
C LEU A 20 6.29 19.76 -31.32
N ILE A 21 5.22 20.55 -31.31
CA ILE A 21 4.36 20.70 -30.12
C ILE A 21 3.66 19.39 -29.78
N LEU A 22 3.14 18.65 -30.77
CA LEU A 22 2.50 17.36 -30.53
C LEU A 22 3.47 16.32 -29.94
N VAL A 23 4.72 16.31 -30.40
CA VAL A 23 5.77 15.45 -29.82
C VAL A 23 6.04 15.84 -28.36
N ALA A 24 6.16 17.14 -28.08
CA ALA A 24 6.37 17.63 -26.71
C ALA A 24 5.23 17.23 -25.77
N VAL A 25 3.97 17.40 -26.21
CA VAL A 25 2.79 16.98 -25.43
C VAL A 25 2.79 15.46 -25.20
N GLY A 26 3.16 14.66 -26.21
CA GLY A 26 3.27 13.22 -26.09
C GLY A 26 4.28 12.78 -25.03
N ILE A 27 5.45 13.43 -24.96
CA ILE A 27 6.47 13.12 -23.95
C ILE A 27 5.97 13.49 -22.54
N ILE A 28 5.33 14.66 -22.38
CA ILE A 28 4.78 15.10 -21.09
C ILE A 28 3.74 14.08 -20.61
N TRP A 29 2.88 13.58 -21.50
CA TRP A 29 1.87 12.59 -21.16
C TRP A 29 2.45 11.28 -20.61
N LEU A 30 3.54 10.78 -21.21
CA LEU A 30 4.23 9.58 -20.73
C LEU A 30 4.77 9.74 -19.31
N VAL A 31 5.36 10.91 -19.00
CA VAL A 31 5.89 11.19 -17.66
C VAL A 31 4.75 11.30 -16.64
N VAL A 32 3.68 12.03 -16.98
CA VAL A 32 2.51 12.20 -16.12
C VAL A 32 1.84 10.86 -15.81
N GLN A 33 1.64 9.99 -16.82
CA GLN A 33 1.08 8.66 -16.61
C GLN A 33 1.97 7.79 -15.71
N GLY A 34 3.29 7.86 -15.86
CA GLY A 34 4.23 7.12 -15.01
C GLY A 34 4.15 7.55 -13.54
N VAL A 35 3.98 8.84 -13.27
CA VAL A 35 3.83 9.38 -11.91
C VAL A 35 2.47 9.01 -11.32
N ILE A 36 1.38 9.22 -12.06
CA ILE A 36 0.01 8.92 -11.60
C ILE A 36 -0.14 7.43 -11.26
N SER A 37 0.39 6.55 -12.11
CA SER A 37 0.32 5.10 -11.88
C SER A 37 0.99 4.72 -10.56
N ARG A 38 2.17 5.28 -10.25
CA ARG A 38 2.87 5.03 -8.99
C ARG A 38 2.12 5.61 -7.78
N SER A 39 1.51 6.78 -7.91
CA SER A 39 0.72 7.39 -6.83
C SER A 39 -0.58 6.63 -6.54
N SER A 40 -1.19 6.00 -7.56
CA SER A 40 -2.44 5.27 -7.39
C SER A 40 -2.32 4.04 -6.49
N LEU A 41 -1.21 3.29 -6.55
CA LEU A 41 -1.00 2.13 -5.67
C LEU A 41 -0.94 2.53 -4.19
N THR A 42 -0.21 3.60 -3.85
CA THR A 42 -0.09 4.06 -2.46
C THR A 42 -1.42 4.57 -1.92
N ALA A 43 -2.24 5.21 -2.77
CA ALA A 43 -3.56 5.68 -2.39
C ALA A 43 -4.52 4.52 -2.10
N ASP A 44 -4.46 3.45 -2.90
CA ASP A 44 -5.32 2.28 -2.75
C ASP A 44 -5.11 1.61 -1.38
N TYR A 45 -3.86 1.31 -0.98
CA TYR A 45 -3.59 0.72 0.33
C TYR A 45 -3.97 1.64 1.50
N SER A 46 -3.77 2.95 1.37
CA SER A 46 -4.16 3.90 2.42
C SER A 46 -5.69 3.90 2.63
N GLN A 47 -6.47 3.81 1.54
CA GLN A 47 -7.92 3.67 1.62
C GLN A 47 -8.35 2.34 2.23
N LYS A 48 -7.68 1.24 1.86
CA LYS A 48 -7.91 -0.08 2.47
C LYS A 48 -7.67 -0.09 3.97
N CYS A 49 -6.70 0.69 4.45
CA CYS A 49 -6.42 0.82 5.88
C CYS A 49 -7.48 1.63 6.65
N LEU A 50 -8.17 2.60 6.03
CA LEU A 50 -9.12 3.49 6.71
C LEU A 50 -10.39 2.77 7.17
N GLY A 51 -10.80 1.71 6.47
CA GLY A 51 -11.99 0.93 6.80
C GLY A 51 -11.76 -0.19 7.82
N LEU A 52 -10.53 -0.35 8.32
CA LEU A 52 -10.12 -1.47 9.16
C LEU A 52 -9.87 -1.02 10.60
N GLU A 53 -10.63 -1.60 11.53
CA GLU A 53 -10.45 -1.39 12.96
C GLU A 53 -10.21 -2.75 13.64
N PHE A 54 -9.00 -2.93 14.18
CA PHE A 54 -8.63 -4.11 14.95
C PHE A 54 -8.38 -3.75 16.40
N LYS A 55 -8.89 -4.55 17.33
CA LYS A 55 -8.60 -4.39 18.74
C LYS A 55 -7.86 -5.63 19.23
N PRO A 56 -6.67 -5.49 19.81
CA PRO A 56 -6.14 -6.59 20.61
C PRO A 56 -7.07 -6.80 21.81
N THR A 57 -7.48 -8.04 22.03
CA THR A 57 -8.39 -8.39 23.12
C THR A 57 -7.68 -9.14 24.24
N ASN A 58 -6.58 -9.82 23.93
CA ASN A 58 -5.81 -10.56 24.93
C ASN A 58 -4.37 -10.72 24.48
N VAL A 59 -3.42 -10.53 25.39
CA VAL A 59 -2.01 -10.91 25.22
C VAL A 59 -1.66 -11.86 26.36
N THR A 60 -1.31 -13.10 26.04
CA THR A 60 -0.89 -14.11 27.01
C THR A 60 0.46 -14.68 26.57
N GLY A 61 1.54 -14.14 27.14
CA GLY A 61 2.90 -14.52 26.76
C GLY A 61 3.18 -14.15 25.30
N CYS A 62 3.28 -15.16 24.42
CA CYS A 62 3.55 -14.99 22.99
C CYS A 62 2.31 -15.10 22.10
N ALA A 63 1.14 -15.33 22.71
CA ALA A 63 -0.12 -15.39 22.01
C ALA A 63 -0.82 -14.04 22.10
N VAL A 64 -1.17 -13.47 20.96
CA VAL A 64 -1.92 -12.22 20.82
C VAL A 64 -3.25 -12.55 20.14
N THR A 65 -4.35 -12.32 20.84
CA THR A 65 -5.69 -12.42 20.27
C THR A 65 -6.12 -11.07 19.75
N ILE A 66 -6.51 -11.03 18.49
CA ILE A 66 -7.01 -9.85 17.82
C ILE A 66 -8.45 -10.07 17.38
N GLU A 67 -9.25 -9.03 17.55
CA GLU A 67 -10.62 -8.98 17.08
C GLU A 67 -10.76 -7.84 16.08
N ARG A 68 -11.33 -8.16 14.92
CA ARG A 68 -11.73 -7.22 13.90
C ARG A 68 -13.10 -6.67 14.27
N ALA A 69 -13.25 -5.36 14.33
CA ALA A 69 -14.56 -4.76 14.56
C ALA A 69 -15.53 -5.20 13.46
N SER A 70 -16.75 -5.62 13.84
CA SER A 70 -17.76 -6.14 12.90
C SER A 70 -18.21 -5.12 11.84
N SER A 71 -18.00 -3.82 12.07
CA SER A 71 -18.20 -2.74 11.09
C SER A 71 -17.14 -2.70 10.00
N SER A 72 -16.04 -3.42 10.16
CA SER A 72 -14.86 -3.38 9.30
C SER A 72 -14.72 -4.58 8.38
N LEU A 73 -15.82 -5.24 7.98
CA LEU A 73 -15.88 -6.38 7.04
C LEU A 73 -15.42 -6.07 5.60
N GLY A 74 -14.55 -5.08 5.43
CA GLY A 74 -13.90 -4.77 4.15
C GLY A 74 -12.93 -5.85 3.68
N GLU A 75 -12.02 -5.44 2.80
CA GLU A 75 -11.11 -6.30 2.04
C GLU A 75 -10.31 -7.32 2.89
N ALA A 76 -9.91 -8.42 2.24
CA ALA A 76 -9.13 -9.48 2.87
C ALA A 76 -7.72 -8.96 3.23
N ILE A 77 -7.27 -9.27 4.44
CA ILE A 77 -5.98 -8.79 4.97
C ILE A 77 -4.95 -9.89 4.83
N SER A 78 -3.85 -9.56 4.15
CA SER A 78 -2.79 -10.51 3.85
C SER A 78 -2.04 -10.99 5.10
N GLY A 79 -1.86 -10.14 6.10
CA GLY A 79 -1.26 -10.56 7.36
C GLY A 79 -1.15 -9.47 8.42
N VAL A 80 -0.58 -9.86 9.56
CA VAL A 80 -0.37 -9.00 10.72
C VAL A 80 1.07 -9.09 11.22
N GLY A 81 1.70 -7.95 11.41
CA GLY A 81 2.93 -7.78 12.17
C GLY A 81 2.62 -7.46 13.63
N ILE A 82 3.33 -8.10 14.53
CA ILE A 82 3.22 -7.96 15.98
C ILE A 82 4.58 -7.47 16.48
N THR A 83 4.57 -6.51 17.39
CA THR A 83 5.75 -6.05 18.13
C THR A 83 5.44 -6.08 19.61
N HIS A 84 6.11 -6.94 20.36
CA HIS A 84 5.94 -7.06 21.81
C HIS A 84 6.62 -5.89 22.55
N GLY A 85 6.31 -5.72 23.83
CA GLY A 85 6.89 -4.67 24.67
C GLY A 85 8.42 -4.73 24.83
N ASP A 86 9.02 -5.91 24.67
CA ASP A 86 10.47 -6.14 24.62
C ASP A 86 11.12 -5.71 23.29
N GLY A 87 10.32 -5.32 22.30
CA GLY A 87 10.77 -5.00 20.94
C GLY A 87 10.84 -6.20 20.00
N SER A 88 10.54 -7.40 20.48
CA SER A 88 10.54 -8.61 19.65
C SER A 88 9.42 -8.55 18.63
N LYS A 89 9.74 -8.91 17.38
CA LYS A 89 8.79 -8.83 16.25
C LYS A 89 8.37 -10.22 15.81
N GLY A 90 7.09 -10.37 15.52
CA GLY A 90 6.52 -11.55 14.89
C GLY A 90 5.65 -11.13 13.71
N GLU A 91 5.48 -12.04 12.76
CA GLU A 91 4.53 -11.86 11.67
C GLU A 91 3.64 -13.11 11.60
N TYR A 92 2.39 -12.89 11.24
CA TYR A 92 1.41 -13.93 11.00
C TYR A 92 0.76 -13.74 9.66
N GLU A 93 0.82 -14.79 8.86
CA GLU A 93 0.19 -14.91 7.55
C GLU A 93 -0.90 -15.99 7.67
N PRO A 94 -2.19 -15.62 7.69
CA PRO A 94 -3.26 -16.61 7.75
C PRO A 94 -3.27 -17.48 6.49
N PRO A 95 -3.62 -18.77 6.61
CA PRO A 95 -3.89 -19.60 5.45
C PRO A 95 -5.06 -18.96 4.67
N ALA A 96 -4.82 -18.57 3.42
CA ALA A 96 -5.71 -17.83 2.52
C ALA A 96 -5.74 -16.29 2.63
N ASN A 97 -4.73 -15.65 3.23
CA ASN A 97 -4.56 -14.18 3.18
C ASN A 97 -5.79 -13.40 3.66
N ASN A 98 -6.51 -13.95 4.65
CA ASN A 98 -7.66 -13.28 5.24
C ASN A 98 -7.72 -13.54 6.74
N ILE A 99 -7.63 -12.47 7.52
CA ILE A 99 -7.86 -12.50 8.96
C ILE A 99 -9.36 -12.37 9.20
N GLY A 100 -9.96 -13.41 9.75
CA GLY A 100 -11.37 -13.44 10.14
C GLY A 100 -11.72 -12.45 11.26
N VAL A 101 -12.95 -12.55 11.77
CA VAL A 101 -13.48 -11.62 12.79
C VAL A 101 -12.70 -11.71 14.11
N THR A 102 -12.26 -12.90 14.51
CA THR A 102 -11.44 -13.10 15.71
C THR A 102 -10.38 -14.15 15.39
N VAL A 103 -9.12 -13.81 15.63
CA VAL A 103 -7.99 -14.71 15.40
C VAL A 103 -7.03 -14.62 16.58
N THR A 104 -6.67 -15.77 17.13
CA THR A 104 -5.54 -15.88 18.05
C THR A 104 -4.29 -16.18 17.24
N ILE A 105 -3.33 -15.27 17.33
CA ILE A 105 -2.04 -15.37 16.66
C ILE A 105 -1.02 -15.79 17.71
N THR A 106 -0.36 -16.91 17.47
CA THR A 106 0.78 -17.36 18.28
C THR A 106 2.05 -17.04 17.53
N VAL A 107 2.92 -16.20 18.12
CA VAL A 107 4.25 -15.98 17.56
C VAL A 107 5.10 -17.23 17.84
N PRO A 108 5.85 -17.76 16.85
CA PRO A 108 6.67 -18.94 17.05
C PRO A 108 7.60 -18.79 18.26
N GLU A 109 7.65 -19.84 19.08
CA GLU A 109 8.49 -19.90 20.28
C GLU A 109 9.96 -19.64 19.89
N GLY A 110 10.55 -18.58 20.45
CA GLY A 110 11.91 -18.11 20.13
C GLY A 110 11.99 -16.62 19.78
N ASN A 111 10.88 -16.01 19.34
CA ASN A 111 10.80 -14.59 18.98
C ASN A 111 10.03 -13.74 20.01
N CYS A 112 9.93 -14.20 21.25
CA CYS A 112 9.21 -13.52 22.32
C CYS A 112 9.70 -14.00 23.68
N VAL A 113 9.75 -13.09 24.64
CA VAL A 113 10.04 -13.43 26.04
C VAL A 113 8.73 -13.84 26.74
N ALA A 114 8.76 -14.89 27.56
CA ALA A 114 7.59 -15.29 28.35
C ALA A 114 7.18 -14.17 29.33
N GLY A 115 5.87 -13.98 29.53
CA GLY A 115 5.33 -12.97 30.46
C GLY A 115 5.17 -11.56 29.88
N GLN A 116 5.24 -11.40 28.54
CA GLN A 116 4.84 -10.15 27.90
C GLN A 116 3.33 -9.97 28.01
N ASN A 117 2.94 -8.80 28.52
CA ASN A 117 1.54 -8.38 28.59
C ASN A 117 1.24 -7.25 27.62
N THR A 118 2.25 -6.69 26.92
CA THR A 118 2.06 -5.58 25.98
C THR A 118 2.42 -6.01 24.57
N ALA A 119 1.59 -5.59 23.60
CA ALA A 119 1.84 -5.83 22.19
C ALA A 119 1.31 -4.67 21.34
N ALA A 120 2.06 -4.31 20.32
CA ALA A 120 1.69 -3.39 19.27
C ALA A 120 1.44 -4.18 17.99
N ILE A 121 0.30 -3.95 17.36
CA ILE A 121 -0.12 -4.68 16.16
C ILE A 121 -0.20 -3.73 14.98
N ARG A 122 0.28 -4.19 13.82
CA ARG A 122 0.18 -3.49 12.54
C ARG A 122 -0.15 -4.50 11.45
N TRP A 123 -1.24 -4.29 10.72
CA TRP A 123 -1.61 -5.14 9.58
C TRP A 123 -0.99 -4.64 8.27
N TYR A 124 -0.92 -5.53 7.29
CA TYR A 124 -0.41 -5.24 5.96
C TYR A 124 -1.18 -5.97 4.86
N PHE A 125 -1.07 -5.44 3.66
CA PHE A 125 -1.53 -6.05 2.42
C PHE A 125 -0.33 -6.44 1.56
N LEU A 126 -0.49 -7.46 0.75
CA LEU A 126 0.48 -7.84 -0.27
C LEU A 126 0.03 -7.31 -1.63
N ASP A 127 1.00 -6.79 -2.39
CA ASP A 127 0.79 -6.50 -3.81
C ASP A 127 0.96 -7.76 -4.67
N GLU A 128 0.77 -7.63 -5.99
CA GLU A 128 0.98 -8.73 -6.97
C GLU A 128 2.42 -9.29 -6.96
N LYS A 129 3.37 -8.59 -6.35
CA LYS A 129 4.78 -8.95 -6.23
C LYS A 129 5.14 -9.44 -4.83
N ASN A 130 4.15 -9.66 -3.95
CA ASN A 130 4.34 -10.03 -2.55
C ASN A 130 5.12 -9.00 -1.71
N VAL A 131 5.02 -7.72 -2.06
CA VAL A 131 5.57 -6.62 -1.26
C VAL A 131 4.57 -6.23 -0.18
N LYS A 132 5.06 -6.11 1.07
CA LYS A 132 4.25 -5.80 2.26
C LYS A 132 4.00 -4.30 2.36
N HIS A 133 2.74 -3.90 2.29
CA HIS A 133 2.26 -2.54 2.50
C HIS A 133 1.56 -2.43 3.86
N TYR A 134 2.28 -1.89 4.83
CA TYR A 134 1.79 -1.74 6.20
C TYR A 134 0.86 -0.55 6.36
N CYS A 135 -0.19 -0.73 7.15
CA CYS A 135 -1.05 0.37 7.57
C CYS A 135 -0.40 1.23 8.65
N SER A 136 -0.68 2.53 8.65
CA SER A 136 -0.11 3.49 9.60
C SER A 136 -0.63 3.31 11.03
N ALA A 137 -1.80 2.69 11.21
CA ALA A 137 -2.42 2.45 12.51
C ALA A 137 -1.63 1.39 13.29
N ILE A 138 -1.27 1.73 14.53
CA ILE A 138 -0.69 0.79 15.51
C ILE A 138 -1.70 0.67 16.64
N ASN A 139 -2.32 -0.49 16.79
CA ASN A 139 -3.15 -0.75 17.96
C ASN A 139 -2.31 -1.41 19.04
N LYS A 140 -2.31 -0.79 20.23
CA LYS A 140 -1.55 -1.23 21.38
C LYS A 140 -2.47 -1.90 22.38
N TYR A 141 -2.04 -3.06 22.87
CA TYR A 141 -2.60 -3.68 24.05
C TYR A 141 -1.81 -3.21 25.29
N PRO A 142 -2.50 -2.73 26.34
CA PRO A 142 -1.87 -2.25 27.57
C PRO A 142 -1.28 -3.36 28.45
#